data_AF-A0A3D8YV52-F1
#
_entry.id   AF-A0A3D8YV52-F1
#
_cell.length_a   1.000
_cell.length_b   1.000
_cell.length_c   1.000
_cell.angle_alpha   90.00
_cell.angle_beta   90.00
_cell.angle_gamma   90.00
#
_symmetry.space_group_name_H-M   'P 1'
#
loop_
_entity.id
_entity.type
_entity.pdbx_description
1 polymer ?
#
loop_
_entity_poly.entity_id
_entity_poly.type
_entity_poly.pdbx_seq_one_letter_code
_entity_poly.pdbx_strand_id
1 'polypeptide(L)' 'MKNGKEHGWFYWTLSYHKKFVRSVWMIPIVLILIIILLNVPDLSLLFKATASWLLTATLALQLIYNYFRWKYET' A
#
# COMPACT_ATOMS: atom_id res chain seq x y z
N MET A 1 -7.54 6.59 28.03
CA MET A 1 -7.81 7.91 27.42
C MET A 1 -7.18 7.98 26.05
N LYS A 2 -7.96 8.42 25.05
CA LYS A 2 -7.57 8.75 23.68
C LYS A 2 -6.37 9.71 23.68
N ASN A 3 -5.14 9.24 23.51
CA ASN A 3 -3.98 10.12 23.53
C ASN A 3 -3.33 10.22 22.14
N GLY A 4 -3.72 11.27 21.40
CA GLY A 4 -2.75 12.09 20.66
C GLY A 4 -2.30 11.61 19.29
N LYS A 5 -3.16 10.98 18.48
CA LYS A 5 -2.87 10.78 17.03
C LYS A 5 -3.77 11.67 16.17
N GLU A 6 -3.73 12.93 16.56
CA GLU A 6 -4.39 14.10 15.98
C GLU A 6 -3.60 14.52 14.72
N HIS A 7 -4.27 14.54 13.57
CA HIS A 7 -4.07 15.48 12.46
C HIS A 7 -2.68 15.68 11.81
N GLY A 8 -1.70 14.80 12.04
CA GLY A 8 -0.40 14.86 11.36
C GLY A 8 -0.36 14.13 10.01
N TRP A 9 0.18 14.78 8.97
CA TRP A 9 0.58 14.13 7.71
C TRP A 9 1.77 13.15 7.89
N PHE A 10 2.36 13.11 9.08
CA PHE A 10 3.48 12.25 9.44
C PHE A 10 3.05 10.78 9.61
N TYR A 11 3.64 9.90 8.80
CA TYR A 11 3.35 8.47 8.82
C TYR A 11 3.59 7.83 10.20
N TRP A 12 4.58 8.30 10.96
CA TRP A 12 4.96 7.74 12.24
C TRP A 12 3.95 7.99 13.36
N THR A 13 3.19 9.09 13.29
CA THR A 13 2.20 9.48 14.30
C THR A 13 0.78 8.98 13.99
N LEU A 14 0.54 8.28 12.87
CA LEU A 14 -0.77 7.73 12.55
C LEU A 14 -1.14 6.49 13.40
N SER A 15 -2.43 6.34 13.71
CA SER A 15 -2.98 5.08 14.23
C SER A 15 -2.91 4.02 13.13
N TYR A 16 -2.65 2.76 13.50
CA TYR A 16 -2.52 1.68 12.53
C TYR A 16 -3.80 1.45 11.70
N HIS A 17 -4.97 1.79 12.25
CA HIS A 17 -6.22 1.83 11.48
C HIS A 17 -6.16 2.82 10.30
N LYS A 18 -5.68 4.05 10.53
CA LYS A 18 -5.54 5.06 9.45
C LYS A 18 -4.47 4.64 8.42
N LYS A 19 -3.40 3.94 8.85
CA LYS A 19 -2.39 3.38 7.95
C LYS A 19 -2.99 2.28 7.07
N PHE A 20 -3.80 1.40 7.64
CA PHE A 20 -4.52 0.35 6.90
C PHE A 20 -5.46 0.95 5.85
N VAL A 21 -6.31 1.92 6.24
CA VAL A 21 -7.20 2.61 5.30
C VAL A 21 -6.40 3.25 4.17
N ARG A 22 -5.26 3.89 4.46
CA ARG A 22 -4.38 4.45 3.42
C ARG A 22 -3.84 3.38 2.47
N SER A 23 -3.43 2.21 2.97
CA SER A 23 -3.00 1.09 2.12
C SER A 23 -4.12 0.61 1.17
N VAL A 24 -5.37 0.58 1.64
CA VAL A 24 -6.54 0.27 0.80
C VAL A 24 -6.74 1.34 -0.28
N TRP A 25 -6.62 2.62 0.07
CA TRP A 25 -6.68 3.72 -0.92
C TRP A 25 -5.52 3.72 -1.92
N MET A 26 -4.41 3.02 -1.66
CA MET A 26 -3.33 2.84 -2.65
C MET A 26 -3.62 1.77 -3.69
N ILE A 27 -4.62 0.90 -3.50
CA ILE A 27 -5.02 -0.13 -4.48
C ILE A 27 -5.30 0.48 -5.86
N PRO A 28 -6.19 1.50 -6.01
CA PRO A 28 -6.44 2.11 -7.31
C PRO A 28 -5.18 2.74 -7.92
N ILE A 29 -4.30 3.32 -7.11
CA ILE A 29 -3.04 3.91 -7.58
C ILE A 29 -2.12 2.84 -8.16
N VAL A 30 -1.97 1.71 -7.46
CA VAL A 30 -1.15 0.58 -7.93
C VAL A 30 -1.74 -0.03 -9.20
N LEU A 31 -3.07 -0.16 -9.30
CA LEU A 31 -3.72 -0.63 -10.52
C LEU A 31 -3.44 0.28 -11.72
N ILE A 32 -3.55 1.60 -11.54
CA ILE A 32 -3.20 2.57 -12.60
C ILE A 32 -1.72 2.42 -12.98
N LEU A 33 -0.82 2.24 -12.00
CA LEU A 33 0.61 2.04 -12.25
C LEU A 33 0.87 0.78 -13.09
N ILE A 34 0.18 -0.32 -12.78
CA ILE A 34 0.28 -1.58 -13.53
C ILE A 34 -0.24 -1.39 -14.96
N ILE A 35 -1.37 -0.70 -15.15
CA ILE A 35 -1.91 -0.41 -16.48
C ILE A 35 -0.90 0.39 -17.30
N ILE A 36 -0.31 1.45 -16.72
CA ILE A 36 0.72 2.25 -17.38
C ILE A 36 1.91 1.37 -17.76
N LEU A 37 2.42 0.57 -16.82
CA LEU A 37 3.55 -0.34 -17.03
C LEU A 37 3.30 -1.34 -18.18
N LEU A 38 2.09 -1.89 -18.30
CA LEU A 38 1.72 -2.82 -19.36
C LEU A 38 1.70 -2.16 -20.74
N ASN A 39 1.34 -0.87 -20.82
CA ASN A 39 1.26 -0.10 -22.07
C ASN A 39 2.62 0.44 -22.55
N VAL A 40 3.71 0.29 -21.80
CA VAL A 40 5.05 0.73 -22.25
C VAL A 40 5.59 -0.22 -23.33
N PRO A 41 5.80 0.21 -24.58
CA PRO A 41 6.12 -0.69 -25.70
C PRO A 41 7.52 -1.32 -25.58
N ASP A 42 8.52 -0.59 -25.08
CA ASP A 42 9.93 -1.01 -25.07
C ASP A 42 10.31 -1.93 -23.90
N LEU A 43 9.35 -2.26 -23.03
CA LEU A 43 9.59 -3.10 -21.85
C LEU A 43 9.33 -4.58 -22.15
N SER A 44 10.28 -5.43 -21.76
CA SER A 44 10.12 -6.88 -21.90
C SER A 44 8.95 -7.42 -21.07
N LEU A 45 8.27 -8.45 -21.59
CA LEU A 45 7.14 -9.09 -20.92
C LEU A 45 7.53 -9.61 -19.53
N LEU A 46 8.71 -10.23 -19.42
CA LEU A 46 9.25 -10.73 -18.14
C LEU A 46 9.43 -9.60 -17.12
N PHE A 47 9.93 -8.45 -17.56
CA PHE A 47 10.09 -7.29 -16.68
C PHE A 47 8.72 -6.76 -16.22
N LYS A 48 7.76 -6.59 -17.14
CA LYS A 48 6.39 -6.15 -16.83
C LYS A 48 5.72 -7.07 -15.82
N ALA A 49 5.82 -8.39 -16.02
CA ALA A 49 5.24 -9.39 -15.13
C ALA A 49 5.89 -9.35 -13.74
N THR A 50 7.22 -9.30 -13.68
CA THR A 50 7.97 -9.26 -12.42
C THR A 50 7.68 -7.98 -11.63
N ALA A 51 7.67 -6.82 -12.30
CA ALA A 51 7.37 -5.54 -11.66
C ALA A 51 5.92 -5.45 -11.17
N SER A 52 4.95 -5.94 -11.95
CA SER A 52 3.54 -6.00 -11.53
C SER A 52 3.34 -6.93 -10.32
N TRP A 53 4.04 -8.07 -10.32
CA TRP A 53 4.04 -9.01 -9.18
C TRP A 53 4.62 -8.37 -7.92
N LEU A 54 5.78 -7.72 -8.02
CA LEU A 54 6.42 -7.03 -6.90
C LEU A 54 5.55 -5.91 -6.32
N LEU A 55 4.91 -5.10 -7.17
CA LEU A 55 3.99 -4.05 -6.73
C LEU A 55 2.80 -4.63 -5.96
N THR A 56 2.20 -5.70 -6.49
CA THR A 56 1.06 -6.37 -5.86
C THR A 56 1.46 -7.03 -4.53
N ALA A 57 2.57 -7.75 -4.50
CA ALA A 57 3.09 -8.39 -3.30
C ALA A 57 3.43 -7.38 -2.20
N THR A 58 4.05 -6.26 -2.56
CA THR A 58 4.36 -5.18 -1.60
C THR A 58 3.10 -4.58 -1.00
N LEU A 59 2.07 -4.32 -1.82
CA LEU A 59 0.80 -3.79 -1.33
C LEU A 59 0.07 -4.80 -0.41
N ALA A 60 0.06 -6.08 -0.79
CA ALA A 60 -0.51 -7.14 0.04
C ALA A 60 0.21 -7.25 1.39
N LEU A 61 1.55 -7.25 1.39
CA LEU A 61 2.34 -7.29 2.63
C LEU A 61 2.06 -6.06 3.52
N GLN A 62 1.98 -4.86 2.96
CA GLN A 62 1.63 -3.65 3.71
C GLN A 62 0.24 -3.74 4.32
N LEU A 63 -0.73 -4.27 3.57
CA LEU A 63 -2.12 -4.40 4.00
C LEU A 63 -2.24 -5.42 5.14
N ILE A 64 -1.58 -6.57 5.01
CA ILE A 64 -1.51 -7.61 6.04
C ILE A 64 -0.82 -7.09 7.30
N TYR A 65 0.37 -6.48 7.16
CA TYR A 65 1.12 -5.94 8.30
C TYR A 65 0.30 -4.87 9.05
N ASN A 66 -0.29 -3.93 8.32
CA ASN A 66 -1.10 -2.87 8.93
C ASN A 66 -2.36 -3.44 9.59
N TYR A 67 -2.99 -4.47 9.02
CA TYR A 67 -4.14 -5.15 9.62
C TYR A 67 -3.79 -5.88 10.93
N PHE A 68 -2.76 -6.73 10.90
CA PHE A 68 -2.32 -7.46 12.11
C PHE A 68 -1.94 -6.50 13.23
N ARG A 69 -1.18 -5.46 12.89
CA ARG A 69 -0.73 -4.49 13.87
C ARG A 69 -1.88 -3.62 14.37
N TRP A 70 -2.89 -3.30 13.55
CA TRP A 70 -4.12 -2.66 14.01
C TRP A 70 -4.87 -3.56 15.01
N LYS A 71 -5.01 -4.86 14.73
CA LYS A 71 -5.68 -5.81 15.63
C LYS A 71 -4.91 -6.09 16.92
N TYR A 72 -3.59 -5.94 16.91
CA TYR A 72 -2.77 -6.06 18.12
C TYR A 72 -2.77 -4.78 18.97
N GLU A 73 -3.00 -3.62 18.36
CA GLU A 73 -3.06 -2.32 19.04
C GLU A 73 -4.47 -1.98 19.57
N THR A 74 -5.48 -2.78 19.24
CA THR A 74 -6.90 -2.62 19.65
C THR A 74 -7.27 -3.70 20.65
#